data_AF-A0A2T6D139-F1
#
_entry.id   AF-A0A2T6D139-F1
#
_cell.length_a   1.000
_cell.length_b   1.000
_cell.length_c   1.000
_cell.angle_alpha   90.00
_cell.angle_beta   90.00
_cell.angle_gamma   90.00
#
_symmetry.space_group_name_H-M   'P 1'
#
loop_
_entity.id
_entity.type
_entity.pdbx_description
1 polymer ?
#
loop_
_entity_poly.entity_id
_entity_poly.type
_entity_poly.pdbx_seq_one_letter_code
_entity_poly.pdbx_strand_id
1 'polypeptide(L)'
;MKLLLASILLCAAAMTRLAADDIALSTFNDNPKANPTKIGLHMETALGSITMELPQLIIQGKPASEREKPEITSSTETEVSVSFKSGATFRYEVSAPGEVTCTYGNLPADAAGLFFSMFIRTEFVLGGRYAFGNQTPKTFPDISGSPNLVDGAKGVFVFAAPTGDAVSLDMPADWQGLVDYRNGGMNGFSFKSKVLFKTPPVAGSFQIKIQPTTMTL
;
A
#
# COMPACT_ATOMS: atom_id res chain seq x y z
N MET A 1 -32.45 -50.71 -27.68
CA MET A 1 -32.26 -50.13 -26.33
C MET A 1 -31.24 -49.00 -26.47
N LYS A 2 -31.69 -47.74 -26.40
CA LYS A 2 -30.86 -46.54 -26.67
C LYS A 2 -29.97 -46.25 -25.47
N LEU A 3 -28.65 -46.26 -25.63
CA LEU A 3 -27.72 -45.67 -24.66
C LEU A 3 -27.73 -44.14 -24.82
N LEU A 4 -28.17 -43.43 -23.79
CA LEU A 4 -27.93 -42.00 -23.63
C LEU A 4 -26.46 -41.81 -23.24
N LEU A 5 -25.68 -41.13 -24.08
CA LEU A 5 -24.44 -40.49 -23.65
C LEU A 5 -24.81 -39.20 -22.91
N ALA A 6 -24.58 -39.19 -21.60
CA ALA A 6 -24.64 -37.97 -20.80
C ALA A 6 -23.36 -37.16 -21.02
N SER A 7 -23.52 -36.01 -21.66
CA SER A 7 -22.52 -34.95 -21.80
C SER A 7 -22.19 -34.37 -20.43
N ILE A 8 -21.05 -34.74 -19.84
CA ILE A 8 -20.44 -33.95 -18.76
C ILE A 8 -19.56 -32.91 -19.44
N LEU A 9 -20.18 -31.79 -19.80
CA LEU A 9 -19.45 -30.57 -20.11
C LEU A 9 -18.85 -30.10 -18.78
N LEU A 10 -17.57 -30.39 -18.58
CA LEU A 10 -16.80 -29.78 -17.51
C LEU A 10 -16.70 -28.29 -17.86
N CYS A 11 -17.63 -27.47 -17.36
CA CYS A 11 -17.40 -26.05 -17.20
C CYS A 11 -16.31 -25.92 -16.13
N ALA A 12 -15.05 -26.15 -16.52
CA ALA A 12 -13.94 -25.49 -15.88
C ALA A 12 -14.21 -24.00 -16.09
N ALA A 13 -14.79 -23.35 -15.07
CA ALA A 13 -14.74 -21.92 -14.97
C ALA A 13 -13.25 -21.57 -15.05
N ALA A 14 -12.83 -21.12 -16.23
CA ALA A 14 -11.63 -20.35 -16.35
C ALA A 14 -11.89 -19.11 -15.49
N MET A 15 -11.56 -19.20 -14.20
CA MET A 15 -11.10 -18.03 -13.48
C MET A 15 -9.94 -17.54 -14.33
N THR A 16 -10.20 -16.49 -15.09
CA THR A 16 -9.17 -15.62 -15.64
C THR A 16 -8.18 -15.44 -14.51
N ARG A 17 -6.99 -16.05 -14.65
CA ARG A 17 -5.83 -15.61 -13.90
C ARG A 17 -5.80 -14.11 -14.14
N LEU A 18 -6.15 -13.31 -13.13
CA LEU A 18 -6.00 -11.86 -13.16
C LEU A 18 -4.57 -11.63 -13.63
N ALA A 19 -4.45 -11.16 -14.87
CA ALA A 19 -3.18 -10.74 -15.41
C ALA A 19 -2.67 -9.61 -14.51
N ALA A 20 -1.35 -9.55 -14.32
CA ALA A 20 -0.65 -8.61 -13.46
C ALA A 20 -1.41 -7.30 -13.18
N ASP A 21 -1.73 -7.09 -11.90
CA ASP A 21 -1.75 -5.79 -11.23
C ASP A 21 -2.50 -4.67 -11.97
N ASP A 22 -3.84 -4.70 -11.96
CA ASP A 22 -4.65 -3.54 -12.31
C ASP A 22 -4.45 -2.47 -11.22
N ILE A 23 -3.40 -1.66 -11.43
CA ILE A 23 -3.11 -0.47 -10.65
C ILE A 23 -3.85 0.69 -11.29
N ALA A 24 -4.67 1.36 -10.50
CA ALA A 24 -5.37 2.57 -10.89
C ALA A 24 -5.13 3.67 -9.85
N LEU A 25 -5.26 4.91 -10.30
CA LEU A 25 -5.31 6.04 -9.38
C LEU A 25 -6.77 6.46 -9.20
N SER A 26 -7.20 6.57 -7.95
CA SER A 26 -8.60 6.89 -7.64
C SER A 26 -8.73 7.66 -6.34
N THR A 27 -9.77 8.47 -6.27
CA THR A 27 -10.15 9.27 -5.10
C THR A 27 -11.01 8.50 -4.09
N PHE A 28 -11.44 7.28 -4.43
CA PHE A 28 -12.42 6.51 -3.66
C PHE A 28 -11.75 5.46 -2.77
N ASN A 29 -11.72 5.68 -1.44
CA ASN A 29 -11.22 4.68 -0.49
C ASN A 29 -12.30 3.65 -0.12
N ASP A 30 -12.07 2.37 -0.39
CA ASP A 30 -12.96 1.27 0.01
C ASP A 30 -12.95 0.99 1.53
N ASN A 31 -12.12 1.69 2.31
CA ASN A 31 -12.10 1.57 3.77
C ASN A 31 -13.21 2.40 4.42
N PRO A 32 -14.29 1.78 4.94
CA PRO A 32 -15.41 2.50 5.56
C PRO A 32 -15.05 3.22 6.87
N LYS A 33 -13.85 2.98 7.42
CA LYS A 33 -13.32 3.65 8.62
C LYS A 33 -12.21 4.65 8.33
N ALA A 34 -11.67 4.67 7.12
CA ALA A 34 -10.99 5.88 6.67
C ALA A 34 -12.09 6.91 6.43
N ASN A 35 -11.89 8.17 6.80
CA ASN A 35 -12.77 9.20 6.27
C ASN A 35 -12.84 9.00 4.73
N PRO A 36 -14.02 9.10 4.10
CA PRO A 36 -14.24 8.81 2.66
C PRO A 36 -13.51 9.77 1.69
N THR A 37 -12.43 10.40 2.14
CA THR A 37 -11.63 11.44 1.51
C THR A 37 -10.14 11.06 1.42
N LYS A 38 -9.81 9.77 1.50
CA LYS A 38 -8.42 9.31 1.42
C LYS A 38 -8.09 8.79 0.02
N ILE A 39 -7.41 9.63 -0.75
CA ILE A 39 -7.06 9.43 -2.16
C ILE A 39 -5.68 8.76 -2.24
N GLY A 40 -5.45 7.90 -3.23
CA GLY A 40 -4.19 7.18 -3.32
C GLY A 40 -4.01 6.31 -4.55
N LEU A 41 -3.03 5.42 -4.43
CA LEU A 41 -2.77 4.34 -5.36
C LEU A 41 -3.69 3.16 -5.02
N HIS A 42 -4.62 2.86 -5.91
CA HIS A 42 -5.51 1.71 -5.83
C HIS A 42 -4.92 0.55 -6.62
N MET A 43 -4.99 -0.64 -6.04
CA MET A 43 -4.38 -1.83 -6.60
C MET A 43 -5.38 -2.97 -6.45
N GLU A 44 -5.84 -3.52 -7.57
CA GLU A 44 -6.50 -4.82 -7.56
C GLU A 44 -5.42 -5.91 -7.56
N THR A 45 -5.45 -6.73 -6.53
CA THR A 45 -4.43 -7.78 -6.33
C THR A 45 -5.09 -9.13 -6.05
N ALA A 46 -4.29 -10.18 -5.96
CA ALA A 46 -4.76 -11.48 -5.47
C ALA A 46 -5.33 -11.40 -4.03
N LEU A 47 -5.01 -10.34 -3.28
CA LEU A 47 -5.55 -10.05 -1.95
C LEU A 47 -6.82 -9.18 -2.01
N GLY A 48 -7.37 -8.89 -3.19
CA GLY A 48 -8.42 -7.90 -3.43
C GLY A 48 -7.88 -6.47 -3.49
N SER A 49 -8.81 -5.50 -3.40
CA SER A 49 -8.47 -4.07 -3.52
C SER A 49 -7.65 -3.56 -2.35
N ILE A 50 -6.55 -2.88 -2.64
CA ILE A 50 -5.67 -2.25 -1.64
C ILE A 50 -5.44 -0.79 -2.03
N THR A 51 -5.41 0.10 -1.04
CA THR A 51 -5.11 1.52 -1.25
C THR A 51 -3.89 1.94 -0.44
N MET A 52 -2.87 2.43 -1.14
CA MET A 52 -1.79 3.19 -0.52
C MET A 52 -2.08 4.68 -0.67
N GLU A 53 -2.25 5.36 0.46
CA GLU A 53 -2.62 6.77 0.51
C GLU A 53 -1.55 7.65 -0.17
N LEU A 54 -1.98 8.80 -0.70
CA LEU A 54 -1.04 9.87 -1.09
C LEU A 54 -0.16 10.25 0.10
N PRO A 55 1.14 10.54 -0.13
CA PRO A 55 2.05 10.78 0.97
C PRO A 55 1.75 12.09 1.68
N GLN A 56 1.99 12.10 2.99
CA GLN A 56 2.07 13.33 3.77
C GLN A 56 3.52 13.82 3.80
N LEU A 57 3.72 15.14 3.71
CA LEU A 57 5.05 15.73 3.83
C LEU A 57 5.44 15.81 5.31
N ILE A 58 6.60 15.26 5.63
CA ILE A 58 7.21 15.33 6.96
C ILE A 58 8.01 16.62 7.03
N ILE A 59 7.69 17.47 8.01
CA ILE A 59 8.43 18.70 8.30
C ILE A 59 9.35 18.46 9.50
N GLN A 60 10.60 18.90 9.41
CA GLN A 60 11.61 18.71 10.46
C GLN A 60 11.16 19.38 11.77
N GLY A 61 11.33 18.67 12.88
CA GLY A 61 10.99 19.17 14.22
C GLY A 61 9.49 19.26 14.50
N LYS A 62 8.63 18.86 13.57
CA LYS A 62 7.18 18.84 13.74
C LYS A 62 6.65 17.46 14.15
N PRO A 63 5.62 17.39 15.01
CA PRO A 63 4.97 16.14 15.36
C PRO A 63 4.20 15.54 14.16
N ALA A 64 3.87 14.25 14.25
CA ALA A 64 3.14 13.55 13.18
C ALA A 64 1.76 14.18 12.85
N SER A 65 1.12 14.84 13.82
CA SER A 65 -0.15 15.57 13.63
C SER A 65 -0.02 16.83 12.76
N GLU A 66 1.19 17.35 12.58
CA GLU A 66 1.49 18.56 11.82
C GLU A 66 2.12 18.26 10.44
N ARG A 67 2.13 16.99 9.99
CA ARG A 67 2.55 16.66 8.63
C ARG A 67 1.61 17.34 7.63
N GLU A 68 2.18 17.90 6.56
CA GLU A 68 1.34 18.53 5.53
C GLU A 68 0.60 17.44 4.74
N LYS A 69 -0.70 17.61 4.60
CA LYS A 69 -1.53 16.73 3.80
C LYS A 69 -1.49 17.20 2.36
N PRO A 70 -1.47 16.27 1.38
CA PRO A 70 -1.52 16.64 -0.02
C PRO A 70 -2.92 17.13 -0.41
N GLU A 71 -2.97 18.08 -1.32
CA GLU A 71 -4.16 18.54 -2.02
C GLU A 71 -4.00 18.20 -3.50
N ILE A 72 -5.02 17.56 -4.09
CA ILE A 72 -4.94 17.13 -5.49
C ILE A 72 -5.03 18.35 -6.41
N THR A 73 -4.08 18.41 -7.33
CA THR A 73 -4.04 19.42 -8.39
C THR A 73 -4.46 18.86 -9.74
N SER A 74 -4.20 17.56 -9.98
CA SER A 74 -4.61 16.84 -11.18
C SER A 74 -4.77 15.35 -10.89
N SER A 75 -5.72 14.70 -11.56
CA SER A 75 -5.93 13.25 -11.49
C SER A 75 -6.40 12.74 -12.85
N THR A 76 -5.70 11.74 -13.36
CA THR A 76 -6.07 10.92 -14.51
C THR A 76 -6.08 9.45 -14.07
N GLU A 77 -6.31 8.54 -15.02
CA GLU A 77 -6.27 7.10 -14.75
C GLU A 77 -4.85 6.60 -14.41
N THR A 78 -3.82 7.25 -14.96
CA THR A 78 -2.42 6.82 -14.83
C THR A 78 -1.55 7.81 -14.07
N GLU A 79 -2.03 9.02 -13.77
CA GLU A 79 -1.28 10.03 -13.02
C GLU A 79 -2.13 10.76 -11.97
N VAL A 80 -1.56 11.00 -10.78
CA VAL A 80 -2.12 11.90 -9.76
C VAL A 80 -1.03 12.84 -9.31
N SER A 81 -1.28 14.13 -9.49
CA SER A 81 -0.42 15.21 -9.03
C SER A 81 -1.08 15.93 -7.86
N VAL A 82 -0.27 16.25 -6.85
CA VAL A 82 -0.68 16.96 -5.65
C VAL A 82 0.28 18.09 -5.30
N SER A 83 -0.24 19.09 -4.58
CA SER A 83 0.52 20.13 -3.92
C SER A 83 0.37 20.03 -2.40
N PHE A 84 1.34 20.57 -1.68
CA PHE A 84 1.27 20.76 -0.24
C PHE A 84 1.17 22.25 0.08
N LYS A 85 0.75 22.59 1.30
CA LYS A 85 0.60 23.98 1.76
C LYS A 85 1.89 24.80 1.62
N SER A 86 3.05 24.15 1.80
CA SER A 86 4.38 24.73 1.60
C SER A 86 4.74 25.08 0.15
N GLY A 87 3.94 24.65 -0.84
CA GLY A 87 4.26 24.77 -2.27
C GLY A 87 5.03 23.58 -2.84
N ALA A 88 5.41 22.61 -2.00
CA ALA A 88 5.94 21.32 -2.46
C ALA A 88 4.94 20.61 -3.37
N THR A 89 5.47 19.77 -4.25
CA THR A 89 4.68 18.96 -5.18
C THR A 89 5.04 17.49 -5.06
N PHE A 90 4.06 16.63 -5.31
CA PHE A 90 4.27 15.19 -5.42
C PHE A 90 3.39 14.62 -6.54
N ARG A 91 3.86 13.56 -7.18
CA ARG A 91 3.15 12.88 -8.27
C ARG A 91 3.32 11.37 -8.19
N TYR A 92 2.21 10.65 -8.29
CA TYR A 92 2.21 9.24 -8.69
C TYR A 92 1.96 9.13 -10.18
N GLU A 93 2.71 8.28 -10.87
CA GLU A 93 2.55 7.94 -12.27
C GLU A 93 2.68 6.43 -12.44
N VAL A 94 1.66 5.76 -12.94
CA VAL A 94 1.70 4.33 -13.28
C VAL A 94 2.55 4.18 -14.53
N SER A 95 3.81 3.79 -14.35
CA SER A 95 4.79 3.70 -15.44
C SER A 95 4.74 2.38 -16.19
N ALA A 96 4.29 1.31 -15.53
CA ALA A 96 4.06 -0.02 -16.09
C ALA A 96 3.13 -0.81 -15.14
N PRO A 97 2.57 -1.96 -15.55
CA PRO A 97 1.84 -2.85 -14.63
C PRO A 97 2.70 -3.18 -13.41
N GLY A 98 2.16 -2.99 -12.21
CA GLY A 98 2.90 -3.22 -10.96
C GLY A 98 3.95 -2.15 -10.61
N GLU A 99 4.18 -1.13 -11.43
CA GLU A 99 5.24 -0.13 -11.21
C GLU A 99 4.71 1.31 -11.21
N VAL A 100 5.01 2.03 -10.13
CA VAL A 100 4.61 3.43 -9.94
C VAL A 100 5.84 4.30 -9.76
N THR A 101 6.02 5.26 -10.65
CA THR A 101 7.01 6.32 -10.51
C THR A 101 6.46 7.42 -9.62
N CYS A 102 7.21 7.72 -8.56
CA CYS A 102 6.92 8.77 -7.60
C CYS A 102 7.89 9.93 -7.87
N THR A 103 7.37 11.12 -8.15
CA THR A 103 8.18 12.32 -8.35
C THR A 103 7.80 13.38 -7.33
N TYR A 104 8.77 14.09 -6.77
CA TYR A 104 8.53 15.20 -5.86
C TYR A 104 9.37 16.42 -6.25
N GLY A 105 8.89 17.61 -5.88
CA GLY A 105 9.51 18.87 -6.26
C GLY A 105 9.15 20.01 -5.31
N ASN A 106 9.81 21.15 -5.49
CA ASN A 106 9.58 22.40 -4.74
C ASN A 106 9.59 22.20 -3.21
N LEU A 107 10.43 21.29 -2.72
CA LEU A 107 10.47 20.99 -1.29
C LEU A 107 10.94 22.22 -0.49
N PRO A 108 10.27 22.59 0.62
CA PRO A 108 10.78 23.63 1.51
C PRO A 108 12.06 23.15 2.21
N ALA A 109 12.87 24.09 2.70
CA ALA A 109 14.18 23.80 3.31
C ALA A 109 14.10 22.92 4.56
N ASP A 110 12.95 22.86 5.23
CA ASP A 110 12.68 22.05 6.41
C ASP A 110 11.94 20.73 6.08
N ALA A 111 11.76 20.39 4.80
CA ALA A 111 11.23 19.09 4.40
C ALA A 111 12.17 17.96 4.83
N ALA A 112 11.66 17.03 5.64
CA ALA A 112 12.41 15.90 6.18
C ALA A 112 12.13 14.57 5.47
N GLY A 113 10.99 14.46 4.76
CA GLY A 113 10.63 13.23 4.05
C GLY A 113 9.17 13.14 3.66
N LEU A 114 8.78 11.97 3.19
CA LEU A 114 7.41 11.60 2.82
C LEU A 114 6.96 10.43 3.70
N PHE A 115 5.71 10.49 4.15
CA PHE A 115 5.07 9.43 4.94
C PHE A 115 3.94 8.78 4.15
N PHE A 116 4.03 7.47 3.97
CA PHE A 116 3.05 6.63 3.28
C PHE A 116 2.29 5.77 4.28
N SER A 117 1.02 5.51 3.99
CA SER A 117 0.14 4.66 4.79
C SER A 117 -0.71 3.79 3.87
N MET A 118 -0.81 2.52 4.20
CA MET A 118 -1.69 1.55 3.55
C MET A 118 -2.48 0.82 4.62
N PHE A 119 -3.79 0.75 4.43
CA PHE A 119 -4.65 -0.01 5.33
C PHE A 119 -4.69 -1.49 4.91
N ILE A 120 -4.64 -2.38 5.88
CA ILE A 120 -4.75 -3.83 5.69
C ILE A 120 -5.97 -4.30 6.46
N ARG A 121 -6.89 -4.96 5.75
CA ARG A 121 -8.19 -5.37 6.30
C ARG A 121 -8.04 -6.35 7.47
N THR A 122 -9.04 -6.37 8.36
CA THR A 122 -9.02 -7.27 9.53
C THR A 122 -9.08 -8.76 9.17
N GLU A 123 -9.45 -9.15 7.96
CA GLU A 123 -9.52 -10.56 7.55
C GLU A 123 -8.17 -11.30 7.65
N PHE A 124 -7.06 -10.55 7.62
CA PHE A 124 -5.72 -11.10 7.80
C PHE A 124 -5.50 -11.72 9.19
N VAL A 125 -6.36 -11.45 10.18
CA VAL A 125 -6.33 -12.12 11.49
C VAL A 125 -6.62 -13.61 11.40
N LEU A 126 -7.24 -14.08 10.31
CA LEU A 126 -7.64 -15.48 10.11
C LEU A 126 -6.50 -16.36 9.60
N GLY A 127 -5.25 -16.05 9.97
CA GLY A 127 -4.05 -16.79 9.54
C GLY A 127 -3.24 -16.11 8.42
N GLY A 128 -3.52 -14.84 8.13
CA GLY A 128 -2.67 -14.03 7.25
C GLY A 128 -1.27 -13.85 7.85
N ARG A 129 -0.31 -13.56 6.98
CA ARG A 129 1.11 -13.46 7.34
C ARG A 129 1.76 -12.21 6.76
N TYR A 130 2.85 -11.77 7.37
CA TYR A 130 3.64 -10.64 6.89
C TYR A 130 5.15 -10.85 7.15
N ALA A 131 5.97 -10.22 6.32
CA ALA A 131 7.44 -10.21 6.45
C ALA A 131 8.01 -8.89 5.94
N PHE A 132 9.23 -8.57 6.38
CA PHE A 132 10.01 -7.44 5.89
C PHE A 132 11.40 -7.93 5.48
N GLY A 133 11.79 -7.72 4.22
CA GLY A 133 13.05 -8.22 3.68
C GLY A 133 13.20 -9.74 3.89
N ASN A 134 14.33 -10.15 4.46
CA ASN A 134 14.66 -11.56 4.70
C ASN A 134 14.18 -12.06 6.08
N GLN A 135 13.29 -11.33 6.77
CA GLN A 135 12.78 -11.76 8.07
C GLN A 135 11.84 -12.96 7.91
N THR A 136 11.87 -13.86 8.90
CA THR A 136 10.92 -14.97 8.99
C THR A 136 9.49 -14.44 9.02
N PRO A 137 8.58 -14.95 8.18
CA PRO A 137 7.18 -14.54 8.17
C PRO A 137 6.49 -14.71 9.51
N LYS A 138 5.82 -13.64 9.97
CA LYS A 138 5.00 -13.61 11.18
C LYS A 138 3.52 -13.67 10.82
N THR A 139 2.70 -14.17 11.72
CA THR A 139 1.25 -14.12 11.59
C THR A 139 0.72 -12.77 12.05
N PHE A 140 -0.32 -12.26 11.40
CA PHE A 140 -1.10 -11.17 11.99
C PHE A 140 -1.77 -11.67 13.29
N PRO A 141 -1.75 -10.89 14.37
CA PRO A 141 -2.31 -11.33 15.64
C PRO A 141 -3.83 -11.41 15.57
N ASP A 142 -4.41 -12.49 16.09
CA ASP A 142 -5.86 -12.68 16.19
C ASP A 142 -6.48 -11.77 17.25
N ILE A 143 -5.81 -11.64 18.40
CA ILE A 143 -6.19 -10.77 19.51
C ILE A 143 -5.38 -9.47 19.44
N SER A 144 -6.09 -8.35 19.55
CA SER A 144 -5.46 -7.02 19.60
C SER A 144 -4.57 -6.89 20.85
N GLY A 145 -3.35 -6.40 20.67
CA GLY A 145 -2.32 -6.39 21.70
C GLY A 145 -1.48 -5.12 21.67
N SER A 146 -0.17 -5.23 21.42
CA SER A 146 0.67 -4.06 21.18
C SER A 146 0.20 -3.32 19.92
N PRO A 147 0.01 -1.99 19.96
CA PRO A 147 -0.37 -1.23 18.78
C PRO A 147 0.72 -1.26 17.71
N ASN A 148 2.01 -1.31 18.09
CA ASN A 148 3.10 -1.44 17.13
C ASN A 148 3.53 -2.91 17.06
N LEU A 149 3.23 -3.57 15.95
CA LEU A 149 3.65 -4.94 15.65
C LEU A 149 5.08 -4.97 15.10
N VAL A 150 5.43 -3.93 14.33
CA VAL A 150 6.78 -3.70 13.79
C VAL A 150 7.05 -2.19 13.81
N ASP A 151 8.25 -1.82 14.22
CA ASP A 151 8.75 -0.44 14.21
C ASP A 151 10.21 -0.43 13.73
N GLY A 152 10.47 0.23 12.59
CA GLY A 152 11.82 0.40 12.06
C GLY A 152 12.35 -0.73 11.19
N ALA A 153 11.47 -1.50 10.55
CA ALA A 153 11.89 -2.50 9.57
C ALA A 153 12.38 -1.86 8.25
N LYS A 154 13.12 -2.65 7.47
CA LYS A 154 13.67 -2.29 6.16
C LYS A 154 13.51 -3.46 5.18
N GLY A 155 13.62 -3.17 3.89
CA GLY A 155 13.49 -4.14 2.81
C GLY A 155 12.05 -4.25 2.27
N VAL A 156 11.83 -5.19 1.36
CA VAL A 156 10.51 -5.41 0.74
C VAL A 156 9.49 -5.83 1.79
N PHE A 157 8.33 -5.17 1.83
CA PHE A 157 7.22 -5.62 2.66
C PHE A 157 6.44 -6.68 1.90
N VAL A 158 6.21 -7.83 2.51
CA VAL A 158 5.40 -8.91 1.92
C VAL A 158 4.29 -9.26 2.88
N PHE A 159 3.08 -9.43 2.37
CA PHE A 159 1.95 -9.88 3.16
C PHE A 159 1.06 -10.83 2.36
N ALA A 160 0.50 -11.80 3.07
CA ALA A 160 -0.24 -12.92 2.51
C ALA A 160 -1.59 -13.07 3.22
N ALA A 161 -2.63 -13.33 2.43
CA ALA A 161 -3.96 -13.68 2.94
C ALA A 161 -3.94 -15.10 3.53
N PRO A 162 -4.96 -15.47 4.33
CA PRO A 162 -5.15 -16.84 4.80
C PRO A 162 -5.20 -17.90 3.69
N THR A 163 -5.58 -17.49 2.47
CA THR A 163 -5.60 -18.36 1.28
C THR A 163 -4.22 -18.72 0.76
N GLY A 164 -3.17 -18.00 1.19
CA GLY A 164 -1.79 -18.16 0.72
C GLY A 164 -1.41 -17.23 -0.42
N ASP A 165 -2.37 -16.54 -1.04
CA ASP A 165 -2.08 -15.45 -1.98
C ASP A 165 -1.24 -14.38 -1.28
N ALA A 166 -0.25 -13.82 -1.97
CA ALA A 166 0.67 -12.84 -1.40
C ALA A 166 1.04 -11.74 -2.38
N VAL A 167 1.34 -10.57 -1.82
CA VAL A 167 1.81 -9.38 -2.56
C VAL A 167 3.06 -8.85 -1.89
N SER A 168 4.04 -8.46 -2.70
CA SER A 168 5.20 -7.68 -2.26
C SER A 168 5.04 -6.21 -2.63
N LEU A 169 5.49 -5.34 -1.72
CA LEU A 169 5.60 -3.90 -1.89
C LEU A 169 7.06 -3.50 -1.66
N ASP A 170 7.73 -3.07 -2.72
CA ASP A 170 9.10 -2.57 -2.70
C ASP A 170 9.13 -1.06 -2.93
N MET A 171 9.81 -0.34 -2.05
CA MET A 171 10.03 1.10 -2.13
C MET A 171 11.26 1.47 -1.31
N PRO A 172 11.94 2.60 -1.58
CA PRO A 172 13.15 3.01 -0.86
C PRO A 172 12.84 3.60 0.52
N ALA A 173 12.24 2.80 1.40
CA ALA A 173 11.85 3.22 2.74
C ALA A 173 13.05 3.19 3.70
N ASP A 174 13.31 4.32 4.38
CA ASP A 174 14.28 4.41 5.47
C ASP A 174 13.75 3.82 6.77
N TRP A 175 12.42 3.79 6.91
CA TRP A 175 11.72 3.24 8.05
C TRP A 175 10.39 2.65 7.60
N GLN A 176 10.06 1.46 8.10
CA GLN A 176 8.75 0.85 7.91
C GLN A 176 8.20 0.31 9.23
N GLY A 177 6.88 0.31 9.34
CA GLY A 177 6.19 -0.21 10.51
C GLY A 177 4.85 -0.83 10.16
N LEU A 178 4.40 -1.70 11.06
CA LEU A 178 3.10 -2.34 10.99
C LEU A 178 2.38 -2.08 12.31
N VAL A 179 1.19 -1.48 12.22
CA VAL A 179 0.42 -1.03 13.37
C VAL A 179 -0.92 -1.76 13.40
N ASP A 180 -1.30 -2.26 14.57
CA ASP A 180 -2.62 -2.78 14.87
C ASP A 180 -3.52 -1.64 15.38
N TYR A 181 -4.51 -1.27 14.56
CA TYR A 181 -5.42 -0.18 14.90
C TYR A 181 -6.72 -0.64 15.58
N ARG A 182 -6.86 -1.94 15.89
CA ARG A 182 -8.08 -2.48 16.51
C ARG A 182 -8.30 -1.98 17.94
N ASN A 183 -7.24 -1.75 18.69
CA ASN A 183 -7.33 -1.07 20.00
C ASN A 183 -7.88 0.36 19.92
N GLY A 184 -7.70 1.02 18.77
CA GLY A 184 -8.23 2.36 18.52
C GLY A 184 -9.62 2.38 17.88
N GLY A 185 -10.31 1.22 17.83
CA GLY A 185 -11.65 1.10 17.24
C GLY A 185 -11.67 1.00 15.71
N MET A 186 -10.53 0.89 15.02
CA MET A 186 -10.49 0.62 13.58
C MET A 186 -10.51 -0.89 13.28
N ASN A 187 -10.94 -1.30 12.09
CA ASN A 187 -11.08 -2.72 11.72
C ASN A 187 -9.91 -3.23 10.88
N GLY A 188 -8.68 -3.11 11.39
CA GLY A 188 -7.54 -3.66 10.68
C GLY A 188 -6.19 -3.14 11.14
N PHE A 189 -5.21 -3.34 10.26
CA PHE A 189 -3.83 -2.97 10.44
C PHE A 189 -3.45 -1.84 9.49
N SER A 190 -2.30 -1.23 9.72
CA SER A 190 -1.73 -0.26 8.80
C SER A 190 -0.26 -0.51 8.64
N PHE A 191 0.12 -0.73 7.38
CA PHE A 191 1.48 -0.61 6.93
C PHE A 191 1.81 0.89 6.79
N LYS A 192 2.99 1.27 7.30
CA LYS A 192 3.48 2.65 7.26
C LYS A 192 4.90 2.66 6.79
N SER A 193 5.24 3.65 5.98
CA SER A 193 6.59 3.84 5.45
C SER A 193 7.01 5.31 5.52
N LYS A 194 8.30 5.55 5.70
CA LYS A 194 8.93 6.86 5.56
C LYS A 194 10.05 6.78 4.53
N VAL A 195 10.04 7.72 3.59
CA VAL A 195 11.17 8.01 2.71
C VAL A 195 11.76 9.33 3.20
N LEU A 196 12.97 9.31 3.75
CA LEU A 196 13.61 10.47 4.37
C LEU A 196 14.56 11.15 3.39
N PHE A 197 14.59 12.49 3.46
CA PHE A 197 15.52 13.29 2.68
C PHE A 197 16.81 13.48 3.49
N LYS A 198 17.94 12.93 3.02
CA LYS A 198 19.25 13.07 3.70
C LYS A 198 19.76 14.53 3.69
N THR A 199 19.46 15.24 2.62
CA THR A 199 19.54 16.70 2.45
C THR A 199 18.33 17.05 1.60
N PRO A 200 17.47 18.04 1.92
CA PRO A 200 16.26 18.28 1.13
C PRO A 200 16.67 18.63 -0.30
N PRO A 201 16.50 17.74 -1.28
CA PRO A 201 16.75 18.11 -2.66
C PRO A 201 15.57 18.98 -3.13
N VAL A 202 15.79 19.90 -4.07
CA VAL A 202 14.68 20.71 -4.60
C VAL A 202 13.66 19.81 -5.33
N ALA A 203 14.10 18.70 -5.91
CA ALA A 203 13.26 17.71 -6.58
C ALA A 203 13.95 16.32 -6.60
N GLY A 204 13.18 15.28 -6.90
CA GLY A 204 13.70 13.92 -7.07
C GLY A 204 12.60 12.92 -7.44
N SER A 205 13.00 11.67 -7.66
CA SER A 205 12.07 10.59 -7.97
C SER A 205 12.53 9.25 -7.41
N PHE A 206 11.57 8.34 -7.25
CA PHE A 206 11.80 6.92 -6.93
C PHE A 206 10.67 6.07 -7.47
N GLN A 207 10.83 4.74 -7.41
CA GLN A 207 9.80 3.79 -7.80
C GLN A 207 9.21 3.06 -6.61
N ILE A 208 7.93 2.73 -6.72
CA ILE A 208 7.25 1.74 -5.90
C ILE A 208 6.89 0.58 -6.83
N LYS A 209 7.23 -0.64 -6.42
CA LYS A 209 6.89 -1.86 -7.15
C LYS A 209 5.93 -2.70 -6.30
N ILE A 210 4.82 -3.09 -6.90
CA ILE A 210 3.80 -3.94 -6.31
C ILE A 210 3.65 -5.15 -7.21
N GLN A 211 3.84 -6.34 -6.65
CA GLN A 211 3.85 -7.57 -7.46
C GLN A 211 3.23 -8.72 -6.68
N PRO A 212 2.52 -9.65 -7.36
CA PRO A 212 2.15 -10.93 -6.78
C PRO A 212 3.43 -11.69 -6.44
N THR A 213 3.41 -12.38 -5.31
CA THR A 213 4.58 -13.14 -4.85
C THR A 213 4.16 -14.40 -4.11
N THR A 214 5.15 -15.13 -3.61
CA THR A 214 4.93 -16.26 -2.71
C THR A 214 5.59 -15.97 -1.38
N MET A 215 4.91 -16.27 -0.29
CA MET A 215 5.50 -16.21 1.04
C MET A 215 5.93 -17.62 1.43
N THR A 216 7.23 -17.92 1.27
CA THR A 216 7.77 -19.22 1.65
C THR A 216 7.77 -19.36 3.16
N LEU A 217 7.15 -20.44 3.65
CA LEU A 217 7.00 -20.76 5.08
C LEU A 217 8.31 -21.24 5.70
#